data_AF-A0A2G6ELA6-F1
#
_entry.id   AF-A0A2G6ELA6-F1
#
_cell.length_a   1.000
_cell.length_b   1.000
_cell.length_c   1.000
_cell.angle_alpha   90.00
_cell.angle_beta   90.00
_cell.angle_gamma   90.00
#
_symmetry.space_group_name_H-M   'P 1'
#
loop_
_entity.id
_entity.type
_entity.pdbx_description
1 polymer ?
#
loop_
_entity_poly.entity_id
_entity_poly.type
_entity_poly.pdbx_seq_one_letter_code
_entity_poly.pdbx_strand_id
1 'polypeptide(L)'
;MQASHQSLHNFVTSAAWSDRAVLDFTTETVLEALGDEEEVFRLVDDTGIPKKGRHSVGVSHQYCGQLGKQANCQVAVSLSLSSASASIPTDHRLHLPKSRVEDPERCRDAGVPEAAIRFRTKPEIAIEQITAALERGIAPGVVCADAGYGHDG
;
A
#
# COMPACT_ATOMS: atom_id res chain seq x y z
N MET A 1 21.64 -23.81 -7.90
CA MET A 1 21.56 -22.78 -6.84
C MET A 1 21.81 -21.37 -7.35
N GLN A 2 22.90 -21.08 -8.06
CA GLN A 2 23.22 -19.72 -8.57
C GLN A 2 22.20 -19.16 -9.58
N ALA A 3 21.71 -19.99 -10.51
CA ALA A 3 20.69 -19.58 -11.48
C ALA A 3 19.36 -19.20 -10.82
N SER A 4 18.91 -19.95 -9.81
CA SER A 4 17.68 -19.65 -9.06
C SER A 4 17.78 -18.35 -8.26
N HIS A 5 18.96 -18.07 -7.69
CA HIS A 5 19.22 -16.81 -6.99
C HIS A 5 19.20 -15.62 -7.95
N GLN A 6 19.85 -15.74 -9.12
CA GLN A 6 19.85 -14.69 -10.13
C GLN A 6 18.45 -14.43 -10.71
N SER A 7 17.67 -15.50 -10.95
CA SER A 7 16.30 -15.37 -11.43
C SER A 7 15.39 -14.66 -10.41
N LEU A 8 15.48 -15.00 -9.12
CA LEU A 8 14.70 -14.33 -8.09
C LEU A 8 15.11 -12.86 -7.92
N HIS A 9 16.42 -12.58 -7.93
CA HIS A 9 16.91 -11.21 -7.88
C HIS A 9 16.38 -10.39 -9.07
N ASN A 10 16.47 -10.92 -10.29
CA ASN A 10 15.94 -10.27 -11.48
C ASN A 10 14.43 -10.06 -11.37
N PHE A 11 13.68 -11.06 -10.89
CA PHE A 11 12.23 -10.95 -10.68
C PHE A 11 11.86 -9.79 -9.73
N VAL A 12 12.55 -9.67 -8.60
CA VAL A 12 12.27 -8.65 -7.58
C VAL A 12 12.73 -7.25 -8.02
N THR A 13 13.80 -7.14 -8.80
CA THR A 13 14.47 -5.85 -9.05
C THR A 13 14.26 -5.27 -10.44
N SER A 14 14.07 -6.08 -11.48
CA SER A 14 14.18 -5.63 -12.87
C SER A 14 13.18 -6.26 -13.83
N ALA A 15 12.49 -7.33 -13.44
CA ALA A 15 11.45 -7.91 -14.28
C ALA A 15 10.28 -6.94 -14.40
N ALA A 16 9.72 -6.86 -15.61
CA ALA A 16 8.58 -6.00 -15.93
C ALA A 16 7.24 -6.64 -15.48
N TRP A 17 7.15 -7.07 -14.22
CA TRP A 17 5.89 -7.54 -13.65
C TRP A 17 5.08 -6.35 -13.10
N SER A 18 3.76 -6.48 -13.14
CA SER A 18 2.84 -5.48 -12.60
C SER A 18 2.35 -5.94 -11.23
N ASP A 19 2.61 -5.16 -10.20
CA ASP A 19 2.07 -5.38 -8.86
C ASP A 19 0.54 -5.35 -8.87
N ARG A 20 -0.05 -4.41 -9.62
CA ARG A 20 -1.49 -4.34 -9.85
C ARG A 20 -2.06 -5.65 -10.41
N ALA A 21 -1.45 -6.18 -11.47
CA ALA A 21 -1.92 -7.43 -12.08
C ALA A 21 -1.83 -8.63 -11.11
N VAL A 22 -0.79 -8.70 -10.28
CA VAL A 22 -0.65 -9.74 -9.24
C VAL A 22 -1.72 -9.59 -8.17
N LEU A 23 -1.99 -8.37 -7.71
CA LEU A 23 -3.02 -8.10 -6.73
C LEU A 23 -4.43 -8.39 -7.27
N ASP A 24 -4.72 -8.02 -8.53
CA ASP A 24 -6.00 -8.33 -9.17
C ASP A 24 -6.21 -9.83 -9.30
N PHE A 25 -5.22 -10.55 -9.83
CA PHE A 25 -5.27 -12.01 -9.95
C PHE A 25 -5.47 -12.70 -8.59
N THR A 26 -4.75 -12.26 -7.56
CA THR A 26 -4.88 -12.82 -6.20
C THR A 26 -6.26 -12.52 -5.62
N THR A 27 -6.78 -11.32 -5.85
CA THR A 27 -8.10 -10.89 -5.37
C THR A 27 -9.21 -11.70 -6.01
N GLU A 28 -9.20 -11.82 -7.35
CA GLU A 28 -10.16 -12.62 -8.11
C GLU A 28 -10.14 -14.09 -7.66
N THR A 29 -8.94 -14.71 -7.62
CA THR A 29 -8.78 -16.12 -7.22
C THR A 29 -9.36 -16.40 -5.84
N VAL A 30 -9.13 -15.51 -4.87
CA VAL A 30 -9.61 -15.71 -3.51
C VAL A 30 -11.10 -15.43 -3.39
N LEU A 31 -11.63 -14.40 -4.04
CA LEU A 31 -13.07 -14.13 -4.04
C LEU A 31 -13.86 -15.27 -4.68
N GLU A 32 -13.37 -15.84 -5.79
CA GLU A 32 -13.95 -17.04 -6.39
C GLU A 32 -13.95 -18.24 -5.44
N ALA A 33 -12.88 -18.40 -4.65
CA ALA A 33 -12.75 -19.50 -3.70
C ALA A 33 -13.63 -19.33 -2.44
N LEU A 34 -13.89 -18.10 -2.00
CA LEU A 34 -14.79 -17.81 -0.87
C LEU A 34 -16.26 -18.03 -1.24
N GLY A 35 -16.65 -17.66 -2.47
CA GLY A 35 -18.04 -17.71 -2.92
C GLY A 35 -18.92 -16.60 -2.32
N ASP A 36 -20.16 -16.51 -2.80
CA ASP A 36 -21.04 -15.34 -2.55
C ASP A 36 -21.64 -15.28 -1.13
N GLU A 37 -21.63 -16.39 -0.40
CA GLU A 37 -22.27 -16.49 0.93
C GLU A 37 -21.35 -16.02 2.07
N GLU A 38 -20.05 -15.84 1.82
CA GLU A 38 -19.11 -15.44 2.86
C GLU A 38 -19.07 -13.91 3.01
N GLU A 39 -19.23 -13.43 4.24
CA GLU A 39 -19.16 -12.00 4.53
C GLU A 39 -17.71 -11.50 4.42
N VAL A 40 -17.50 -10.47 3.60
CA VAL A 40 -16.20 -9.86 3.35
C VAL A 40 -16.17 -8.41 3.83
N PHE A 41 -15.24 -8.12 4.73
CA PHE A 41 -14.92 -6.82 5.28
C PHE A 41 -13.76 -6.18 4.53
N ARG A 42 -13.73 -4.84 4.49
CA ARG A 42 -12.61 -4.04 3.99
C ARG A 42 -11.83 -3.49 5.15
N LEU A 43 -10.54 -3.79 5.20
CA LEU A 43 -9.64 -3.29 6.24
C LEU A 43 -8.71 -2.24 5.64
N VAL A 44 -8.72 -1.05 6.22
CA VAL A 44 -7.75 0.01 5.95
C VAL A 44 -6.79 0.09 7.12
N ASP A 45 -5.50 0.03 6.83
CA ASP A 45 -4.45 0.15 7.82
C ASP A 45 -3.22 0.85 7.21
N ASP A 46 -2.38 1.44 8.05
CA ASP A 46 -1.05 1.88 7.64
C ASP A 46 0.11 1.20 8.37
N THR A 47 1.07 0.73 7.57
CA THR A 47 2.26 0.05 8.09
C THR A 47 3.48 0.94 7.95
N GLY A 48 4.11 1.24 9.09
CA GLY A 48 5.39 1.93 9.15
C GLY A 48 6.58 0.98 8.97
N ILE A 49 7.43 1.25 7.98
CA ILE A 49 8.63 0.46 7.65
C ILE A 49 9.89 1.26 8.02
N PRO A 50 10.60 0.90 9.11
CA PRO A 50 11.79 1.63 9.55
C PRO A 50 12.89 1.69 8.48
N LYS A 51 13.55 2.85 8.36
CA LYS A 51 14.67 3.06 7.44
C LYS A 51 15.83 3.77 8.14
N LYS A 52 17.05 3.47 7.71
CA LYS A 52 18.26 4.16 8.17
C LYS A 52 18.72 5.30 7.24
N GLY A 53 18.35 5.23 5.95
CA GLY A 53 18.77 6.19 4.93
C GLY A 53 17.72 7.26 4.59
N ARG A 54 18.10 8.12 3.62
CA ARG A 54 17.32 9.29 3.19
C ARG A 54 16.81 9.21 1.74
N HIS A 55 17.20 8.17 1.01
CA HIS A 55 16.98 7.99 -0.43
C HIS A 55 15.82 7.06 -0.79
N SER A 56 15.21 6.36 0.18
CA SER A 56 14.00 5.58 -0.10
C SER A 56 12.80 6.50 -0.35
N VAL A 57 11.92 6.11 -1.28
CA VAL A 57 10.68 6.83 -1.61
C VAL A 57 9.87 7.13 -0.34
N GLY A 58 9.44 8.38 -0.15
CA GLY A 58 8.55 8.74 0.97
C GLY A 58 9.14 8.60 2.39
N VAL A 59 10.42 8.25 2.54
CA VAL A 59 11.01 8.09 3.88
C VAL A 59 11.07 9.42 4.61
N SER A 60 10.64 9.51 5.86
CA SER A 60 10.75 10.74 6.65
C SER A 60 10.72 10.43 8.14
N HIS A 61 10.96 11.45 8.97
CA HIS A 61 10.71 11.34 10.40
C HIS A 61 9.21 11.51 10.67
N GLN A 62 8.51 10.40 10.86
CA GLN A 62 7.06 10.34 11.05
C GLN A 62 6.70 9.20 12.02
N TYR A 63 5.44 9.11 12.45
CA TYR A 63 5.02 8.02 13.34
C TYR A 63 5.18 6.67 12.63
N CYS A 64 5.88 5.74 13.27
CA CYS A 64 6.11 4.40 12.78
C CYS A 64 5.38 3.41 13.70
N GLY A 65 4.25 2.85 13.22
CA GLY A 65 3.45 1.91 14.00
C GLY A 65 4.26 0.73 14.53
N GLN A 66 5.13 0.15 13.71
CA GLN A 66 6.03 -0.96 14.11
C GLN A 66 6.94 -0.62 15.31
N LEU A 67 7.33 0.65 15.47
CA LEU A 67 8.20 1.11 16.55
C LEU A 67 7.43 1.82 17.68
N GLY A 68 6.13 2.07 17.51
CA GLY A 68 5.29 2.79 18.47
C GLY A 68 5.71 4.24 18.72
N LYS A 69 6.51 4.85 17.83
CA LYS A 69 7.07 6.20 18.02
C LYS A 69 7.38 6.89 16.70
N GLN A 70 7.68 8.19 16.78
CA GLN A 70 8.29 8.88 15.64
C GLN A 70 9.68 8.31 15.35
N ALA A 71 9.91 7.96 14.09
CA ALA A 71 11.16 7.42 13.61
C ALA A 71 11.33 7.74 12.12
N ASN A 72 12.55 7.58 11.61
CA ASN A 72 12.77 7.61 10.18
C ASN A 72 12.19 6.33 9.55
N CYS A 73 11.07 6.46 8.83
CA CYS A 73 10.37 5.34 8.22
C CYS A 73 9.67 5.74 6.92
N GLN A 74 9.31 4.73 6.12
CA GLN A 74 8.25 4.84 5.12
C GLN A 74 6.94 4.44 5.78
N VAL A 75 5.82 4.92 5.24
CA VAL A 75 4.48 4.48 5.65
C VAL A 75 3.72 4.06 4.40
N ALA A 76 3.15 2.86 4.41
CA ALA A 76 2.29 2.35 3.35
C ALA A 76 0.86 2.25 3.88
N VAL A 77 -0.08 2.88 3.19
CA VAL A 77 -1.53 2.68 3.43
C VAL A 77 -1.98 1.52 2.55
N SER A 78 -2.67 0.56 3.13
CA SER A 78 -3.16 -0.64 2.43
C SER A 78 -4.66 -0.82 2.61
N LEU A 79 -5.30 -1.32 1.56
CA LEU A 79 -6.65 -1.83 1.57
C LEU A 79 -6.61 -3.35 1.44
N SER A 80 -7.19 -4.06 2.40
CA SER A 80 -7.30 -5.51 2.40
C SER A 80 -8.77 -5.94 2.43
N LEU A 81 -9.04 -7.11 1.88
CA LEU A 81 -10.29 -7.82 2.11
C LEU A 81 -10.06 -8.87 3.19
N SER A 82 -11.01 -9.03 4.09
CA SER A 82 -10.96 -10.02 5.15
C SER A 82 -12.31 -10.67 5.34
N SER A 83 -12.32 -11.98 5.49
CA SER A 83 -13.49 -12.78 5.84
C SER A 83 -13.14 -13.67 7.03
N ALA A 84 -14.02 -14.61 7.38
CA ALA A 84 -13.69 -15.64 8.37
C ALA A 84 -12.57 -16.58 7.91
N SER A 85 -12.47 -16.82 6.59
CA SER A 85 -11.58 -17.82 6.00
C SER A 85 -10.35 -17.24 5.29
N ALA A 86 -10.32 -15.95 4.96
CA ALA A 86 -9.21 -15.34 4.23
C ALA A 86 -8.92 -13.90 4.67
N SER A 87 -7.68 -13.46 4.43
CA SER A 87 -7.29 -12.05 4.49
C SER A 87 -6.25 -11.77 3.42
N ILE A 88 -6.53 -10.82 2.53
CA ILE A 88 -5.70 -10.53 1.37
C ILE A 88 -5.55 -9.02 1.13
N PRO A 89 -4.37 -8.54 0.70
CA PRO A 89 -4.21 -7.17 0.24
C PRO A 89 -4.82 -7.02 -1.16
N THR A 90 -5.54 -5.93 -1.37
CA THR A 90 -6.12 -5.58 -2.68
C THR A 90 -5.53 -4.29 -3.26
N ASP A 91 -4.96 -3.44 -2.41
CA ASP A 91 -4.29 -2.21 -2.83
C ASP A 91 -3.27 -1.77 -1.78
N HIS A 92 -2.26 -1.03 -2.20
CA HIS A 92 -1.28 -0.42 -1.31
C HIS A 92 -0.65 0.83 -1.95
N ARG A 93 -0.28 1.81 -1.12
CA ARG A 93 0.38 3.03 -1.58
C ARG A 93 1.27 3.61 -0.49
N LEU A 94 2.49 3.99 -0.87
CA LEU A 94 3.35 4.77 0.01
C LEU A 94 2.79 6.18 0.22
N HIS A 95 2.63 6.59 1.47
CA HIS A 95 2.37 7.97 1.84
C HIS A 95 3.61 8.82 1.54
N LEU A 96 3.44 9.90 0.78
CA LEU A 96 4.47 10.90 0.53
C LEU A 96 4.25 12.11 1.44
N PRO A 97 5.09 12.33 2.47
CA PRO A 97 4.97 13.47 3.37
C PRO A 97 5.15 14.80 2.61
N LYS A 98 4.56 15.90 3.12
CA LYS A 98 4.68 17.25 2.51
C LYS A 98 6.12 17.63 2.20
N SER A 99 7.03 17.40 3.16
CA SER A 99 8.47 17.67 3.00
C SER A 99 9.16 16.90 1.88
N ARG A 100 8.54 15.83 1.35
CA ARG A 100 9.02 15.12 0.15
C ARG A 100 8.45 15.70 -1.12
N VAL A 101 7.17 16.04 -1.12
CA VAL A 101 6.49 16.65 -2.26
C VAL A 101 7.03 18.05 -2.54
N GLU A 102 7.42 18.79 -1.49
CA GLU A 102 8.06 20.11 -1.56
C GLU A 102 9.53 20.04 -2.03
N ASP A 103 10.09 18.84 -2.21
CA ASP A 103 11.42 18.59 -2.77
C ASP A 103 11.33 17.60 -3.97
N PRO A 104 10.80 18.05 -5.13
CA PRO A 104 10.54 17.18 -6.27
C PRO A 104 11.81 16.56 -6.85
N GLU A 105 12.96 17.23 -6.76
CA GLU A 105 14.25 16.68 -7.17
C GLU A 105 14.57 15.42 -6.39
N ARG A 106 14.42 15.47 -5.07
CA ARG A 106 14.65 14.29 -4.22
C ARG A 106 13.62 13.18 -4.42
N CYS A 107 12.40 13.50 -4.84
CA CYS A 107 11.43 12.51 -5.30
C CYS A 107 11.87 11.84 -6.60
N ARG A 108 12.36 12.61 -7.57
CA ARG A 108 12.89 12.07 -8.84
C ARG A 108 14.13 11.20 -8.62
N ASP A 109 15.06 11.63 -7.78
CA ASP A 109 16.26 10.85 -7.42
C ASP A 109 15.91 9.51 -6.75
N ALA A 110 14.80 9.47 -6.00
CA ALA A 110 14.28 8.25 -5.38
C ALA A 110 13.45 7.38 -6.35
N GLY A 111 13.24 7.82 -7.59
CA GLY A 111 12.47 7.10 -8.61
C GLY A 111 10.95 7.25 -8.47
N VAL A 112 10.46 8.30 -7.82
CA VAL A 112 9.00 8.54 -7.73
C VAL A 112 8.49 9.01 -9.10
N PRO A 113 7.47 8.35 -9.68
CA PRO A 113 6.86 8.82 -10.93
C PRO A 113 6.29 10.23 -10.78
N GLU A 114 6.51 11.11 -11.77
CA GLU A 114 6.12 12.53 -11.69
C GLU A 114 4.61 12.70 -11.36
N ALA A 115 3.74 11.92 -12.01
CA ALA A 115 2.29 11.94 -11.76
C ALA A 115 1.89 11.52 -10.33
N ALA A 116 2.80 10.87 -9.59
CA ALA A 116 2.59 10.46 -8.20
C ALA A 116 3.13 11.48 -7.18
N ILE A 117 3.90 12.49 -7.61
CA ILE A 117 4.44 13.55 -6.73
C ILE A 117 3.33 14.53 -6.37
N ARG A 118 2.52 14.14 -5.39
CA ARG A 118 1.51 15.00 -4.76
C ARG A 118 1.29 14.59 -3.32
N PHE A 119 1.01 15.56 -2.46
CA PHE A 119 0.65 15.27 -1.07
C PHE A 119 -0.78 14.73 -1.03
N ARG A 120 -0.98 13.68 -0.24
CA ARG A 120 -2.28 13.13 0.15
C ARG A 120 -2.22 12.69 1.60
N THR A 121 -3.23 12.98 2.39
CA THR A 121 -3.38 12.42 3.73
C THR A 121 -3.60 10.91 3.64
N LYS A 122 -3.42 10.19 4.75
CA LYS A 122 -3.68 8.73 4.76
C LYS A 122 -5.16 8.41 4.50
N PRO A 123 -6.14 9.14 5.08
CA PRO A 123 -7.54 8.97 4.72
C PRO A 123 -7.83 9.23 3.23
N GLU A 124 -7.23 10.25 2.62
CA GLU A 124 -7.39 10.50 1.17
C GLU A 124 -6.87 9.31 0.34
N ILE A 125 -5.71 8.75 0.71
CA ILE A 125 -5.18 7.55 0.05
C ILE A 125 -6.13 6.36 0.22
N ALA A 126 -6.66 6.14 1.42
CA ALA A 126 -7.60 5.06 1.69
C ALA A 126 -8.90 5.19 0.88
N ILE A 127 -9.45 6.41 0.80
CA ILE A 127 -10.63 6.70 -0.02
C ILE A 127 -10.34 6.42 -1.49
N GLU A 128 -9.20 6.89 -2.03
CA GLU A 128 -8.80 6.60 -3.40
C GLU A 128 -8.69 5.09 -3.67
N GLN A 129 -8.14 4.31 -2.72
CA GLN A 129 -8.04 2.84 -2.84
C GLN A 129 -9.41 2.17 -2.83
N ILE A 130 -10.32 2.61 -1.95
CA ILE A 130 -11.69 2.08 -1.88
C ILE A 130 -12.44 2.41 -3.17
N THR A 131 -12.36 3.65 -3.65
CA THR A 131 -12.98 4.05 -4.93
C THR A 131 -12.45 3.20 -6.08
N ALA A 132 -11.13 3.04 -6.18
CA ALA A 132 -10.54 2.23 -7.23
C ALA A 132 -10.93 0.73 -7.12
N ALA A 133 -11.11 0.20 -5.91
CA ALA A 133 -11.62 -1.16 -5.70
C ALA A 133 -13.05 -1.33 -6.22
N LEU A 134 -13.93 -0.35 -5.97
CA LEU A 134 -15.30 -0.34 -6.48
C LEU A 134 -15.32 -0.25 -8.01
N GLU A 135 -14.47 0.60 -8.61
CA GLU A 135 -14.34 0.72 -10.07
C GLU A 135 -13.84 -0.56 -10.73
N ARG A 136 -13.03 -1.36 -10.02
CA ARG A 136 -12.60 -2.70 -10.45
C ARG A 136 -13.65 -3.80 -10.25
N GLY A 137 -14.81 -3.47 -9.69
CA GLY A 137 -15.92 -4.42 -9.50
C GLY A 137 -15.90 -5.18 -8.16
N ILE A 138 -15.05 -4.80 -7.21
CA ILE A 138 -15.09 -5.41 -5.87
C ILE A 138 -16.33 -4.91 -5.13
N ALA A 139 -17.30 -5.81 -4.87
CA ALA A 139 -18.64 -5.49 -4.35
C ALA A 139 -18.60 -4.75 -3.00
N PRO A 140 -19.32 -3.62 -2.82
CA PRO A 140 -19.24 -2.76 -1.63
C PRO A 140 -19.51 -3.53 -0.31
N GLY A 141 -19.06 -2.99 0.82
CA GLY A 141 -19.23 -3.63 2.12
C GLY A 141 -18.73 -2.78 3.28
N VAL A 142 -18.74 -3.36 4.48
CA VAL A 142 -18.29 -2.69 5.71
C VAL A 142 -16.80 -2.36 5.62
N VAL A 143 -16.45 -1.12 5.95
CA VAL A 143 -15.06 -0.65 6.04
C VAL A 143 -14.69 -0.51 7.51
N CYS A 144 -13.61 -1.18 7.90
CA CYS A 144 -12.97 -1.06 9.20
C CYS A 144 -11.61 -0.37 9.01
N ALA A 145 -11.34 0.62 9.85
CA ALA A 145 -10.06 1.32 9.85
C ALA A 145 -9.61 1.57 11.30
N ASP A 146 -8.31 1.80 11.51
CA ASP A 146 -7.83 2.24 12.81
C ASP A 146 -8.41 3.61 13.22
N ALA A 147 -8.37 3.92 14.52
CA ALA A 147 -8.91 5.17 15.05
C ALA A 147 -8.18 6.43 14.54
N GLY A 148 -6.95 6.29 14.04
CA GLY A 148 -6.18 7.35 13.40
C GLY A 148 -6.82 7.85 12.10
N TYR A 149 -7.59 7.01 11.40
CA TYR A 149 -8.37 7.44 10.23
C TYR A 149 -9.62 8.25 10.58
N GLY A 150 -10.01 8.33 11.86
CA GLY A 150 -11.12 9.17 12.34
C GLY A 150 -10.74 10.62 12.66
N HIS A 151 -9.47 10.98 12.47
CA HIS A 151 -8.97 12.34 12.63
C HIS A 151 -8.48 12.83 11.27
N ASP A 152 -8.78 14.09 10.91
CA ASP A 152 -8.19 14.74 9.75
C ASP A 152 -6.67 14.82 9.98
N GLY A 153 -5.93 13.85 9.42
CA GLY A 153 -4.51 13.61 9.70
C GLY A 153 -3.60 14.80 9.44
#